data_AF-A0A7S0YV72-F1
#
_entry.id   AF-A0A7S0YV72-F1
#
_cell.length_a   1.000
_cell.length_b   1.000
_cell.length_c   1.000
_cell.angle_alpha   90.00
_cell.angle_beta   90.00
_cell.angle_gamma   90.00
#
_symmetry.space_group_name_H-M   'P 1'
#
loop_
_entity.id
_entity.type
_entity.pdbx_description
1 polymer ?
#
loop_
_entity_poly.entity_id
_entity_poly.type
_entity_poly.pdbx_seq_one_letter_code
_entity_poly.pdbx_strand_id
1 'polypeptide(L)'
;GDTVTVDSGEVVAQLESFFSAPEFTGYVRKFMEEHMAAFAFVDEGEEQPLCNYDLYLKYTHIIEEQLETFLSGAGISHDDLVAICMAEKGEGNTASYCLDYILASTQYDSFVQMMHDMRGVQDYFFDADDFAGYSCLGNLEALEPP
;
A
#
# COMPACT_ATOMS: atom_id res chain seq x y z
N GLY A 1 -3.09 -36.30 -14.31
CA GLY A 1 -2.20 -35.29 -13.74
C GLY A 1 -3.11 -34.38 -12.99
N ASP A 2 -3.08 -34.45 -11.67
CA ASP A 2 -4.01 -33.70 -10.83
C ASP A 2 -3.71 -32.21 -10.98
N THR A 3 -4.58 -31.49 -11.68
CA THR A 3 -4.65 -30.05 -11.58
C THR A 3 -5.17 -29.73 -10.19
N VAL A 4 -4.28 -29.31 -9.30
CA VAL A 4 -4.67 -28.63 -8.06
C VAL A 4 -5.49 -27.43 -8.50
N THR A 5 -6.80 -27.48 -8.29
CA THR A 5 -7.67 -26.31 -8.47
C THR A 5 -7.35 -25.36 -7.34
N VAL A 6 -6.44 -24.43 -7.59
CA VAL A 6 -6.13 -23.35 -6.66
C VAL A 6 -7.38 -22.47 -6.55
N ASP A 7 -7.96 -22.40 -5.36
CA ASP A 7 -9.12 -21.55 -5.11
C ASP A 7 -8.70 -20.08 -5.17
N SER A 8 -9.26 -19.33 -6.11
CA SER A 8 -8.86 -17.93 -6.36
C SER A 8 -9.09 -17.05 -5.13
N GLY A 9 -10.19 -17.27 -4.39
CA GLY A 9 -10.49 -16.52 -3.17
C GLY A 9 -9.49 -16.82 -2.05
N GLU A 10 -9.06 -18.07 -1.91
CA GLU A 10 -8.03 -18.44 -0.93
C GLU A 10 -6.69 -17.76 -1.23
N VAL A 11 -6.25 -17.72 -2.48
CA VAL A 11 -4.99 -17.05 -2.85
C VAL A 11 -5.06 -15.56 -2.62
N VAL A 12 -6.18 -14.91 -2.96
CA VAL A 12 -6.36 -13.47 -2.73
C VAL A 12 -6.32 -13.17 -1.24
N ALA A 13 -6.94 -13.99 -0.40
CA ALA A 13 -6.86 -13.84 1.05
C ALA A 13 -5.43 -14.02 1.58
N GLN A 14 -4.67 -14.98 1.03
CA GLN A 14 -3.25 -15.16 1.38
C GLN A 14 -2.39 -13.98 0.93
N LEU A 15 -2.64 -13.46 -0.27
CA LEU A 15 -1.96 -12.28 -0.82
C LEU A 15 -2.25 -11.05 0.06
N GLU A 16 -3.51 -10.82 0.42
CA GLU A 16 -3.90 -9.75 1.31
C GLU A 16 -3.22 -9.86 2.68
N SER A 17 -3.16 -11.08 3.24
CA SER A 17 -2.45 -11.33 4.50
C SER A 17 -0.96 -11.07 4.37
N PHE A 18 -0.33 -11.41 3.24
CA PHE A 18 1.09 -11.20 2.99
C PHE A 18 1.43 -9.71 2.87
N PHE A 19 0.67 -8.96 2.06
CA PHE A 19 0.87 -7.52 1.86
C PHE A 19 0.49 -6.69 3.11
N SER A 20 -0.32 -7.25 4.01
CA SER A 20 -0.63 -6.62 5.31
C SER A 20 0.38 -6.99 6.41
N ALA A 21 1.34 -7.88 6.13
CA ALA A 21 2.30 -8.33 7.13
C ALA A 21 3.27 -7.20 7.54
N PRO A 22 3.71 -7.15 8.82
CA PRO A 22 4.70 -6.18 9.29
C PRO A 22 6.00 -6.18 8.48
N GLU A 23 6.42 -7.37 8.02
CA GLU A 23 7.62 -7.55 7.22
C GLU A 23 7.48 -6.82 5.87
N PHE A 24 6.38 -7.07 5.14
CA PHE A 24 6.11 -6.42 3.86
C PHE A 24 5.97 -4.90 4.03
N THR A 25 5.10 -4.48 4.94
CA THR A 25 4.84 -3.05 5.18
C THR A 25 6.09 -2.32 5.69
N GLY A 26 7.02 -3.04 6.33
CA GLY A 26 8.35 -2.55 6.68
C GLY A 26 9.22 -2.20 5.48
N TYR A 27 9.19 -2.99 4.40
CA TYR A 27 9.91 -2.67 3.16
C TYR A 27 9.36 -1.40 2.49
N VAL A 28 8.03 -1.29 2.39
CA VAL A 28 7.39 -0.10 1.82
C VAL A 28 7.67 1.13 2.68
N ARG A 29 7.57 1.02 4.01
CA ARG A 29 7.90 2.13 4.92
C ARG A 29 9.35 2.59 4.74
N LYS A 30 10.29 1.65 4.70
CA LYS A 30 11.71 1.98 4.50
C LYS A 30 11.95 2.69 3.17
N PHE A 31 11.31 2.23 2.10
CA PHE A 31 11.35 2.93 0.81
C PHE A 31 10.87 4.38 0.94
N MET A 32 9.76 4.62 1.64
CA MET A 32 9.25 5.97 1.87
C MET A 32 10.21 6.83 2.68
N GLU A 33 10.75 6.31 3.79
CA GLU A 33 11.71 7.03 4.63
C GLU A 33 12.97 7.44 3.86
N GLU A 34 13.45 6.59 2.95
CA GLU A 34 14.68 6.84 2.19
C GLU A 34 14.47 7.75 0.96
N HIS A 35 13.25 7.84 0.43
CA HIS A 35 13.03 8.44 -0.90
C HIS A 35 11.98 9.54 -0.95
N MET A 36 11.13 9.70 0.06
CA MET A 36 10.08 10.73 0.04
C MET A 36 10.65 12.15 -0.09
N ALA A 37 11.78 12.44 0.55
CA ALA A 37 12.44 13.75 0.44
C ALA A 37 13.03 14.03 -0.96
N ALA A 38 13.28 12.99 -1.76
CA ALA A 38 13.78 13.11 -3.13
C ALA A 38 12.66 13.12 -4.17
N PHE A 39 11.42 12.78 -3.78
CA PHE A 39 10.27 12.80 -4.66
C PHE A 39 9.80 14.23 -4.91
N ALA A 40 9.69 14.61 -6.18
CA ALA A 40 9.22 15.93 -6.57
C ALA A 40 7.69 15.91 -6.71
N PHE A 41 6.99 16.45 -5.71
CA PHE A 41 5.53 16.59 -5.76
C PHE A 41 5.15 17.75 -6.68
N VAL A 42 4.35 17.45 -7.69
CA VAL A 42 3.79 18.41 -8.65
C VAL A 42 2.27 18.35 -8.60
N ASP A 43 1.60 19.39 -9.09
CA ASP A 43 0.14 19.43 -9.08
C ASP A 43 -0.47 18.44 -10.10
N GLU A 44 -1.73 18.07 -9.89
CA GLU A 44 -2.44 17.17 -10.80
C GLU A 44 -2.50 17.76 -12.23
N GLY A 45 -2.09 16.94 -13.21
CA GLY A 45 -2.04 17.34 -14.62
C GLY A 45 -0.75 18.06 -15.05
N GLU A 46 0.18 18.31 -14.12
CA GLU A 46 1.53 18.79 -14.47
C GLU A 46 2.45 17.65 -14.96
N GLU A 47 3.48 18.02 -15.72
CA GLU A 47 4.47 17.07 -16.22
C GLU A 47 5.34 16.53 -15.06
N GLN A 48 5.45 15.21 -15.00
CA GLN A 48 6.18 14.52 -13.94
C GLN A 48 7.70 14.56 -14.18
N PRO A 49 8.50 14.98 -13.19
CA PRO A 49 9.96 14.99 -13.31
C PRO A 49 10.54 13.59 -13.52
N LEU A 50 11.57 13.47 -14.37
CA LEU A 50 12.22 12.18 -14.67
C LEU A 50 12.77 11.46 -13.43
N CYS A 51 13.20 12.21 -12.41
CA CYS A 51 13.69 11.62 -11.16
C CYS A 51 12.61 10.81 -10.40
N ASN A 52 11.33 11.16 -10.57
CA ASN A 52 10.23 10.40 -9.96
C ASN A 52 10.08 9.03 -10.62
N TYR A 53 10.38 8.92 -11.92
CA TYR A 53 10.37 7.65 -12.62
C TYR A 53 11.48 6.70 -12.14
N ASP A 54 12.67 7.24 -11.80
CA ASP A 54 13.72 6.42 -11.18
C ASP A 54 13.28 5.82 -9.83
N LEU A 55 12.49 6.57 -9.05
CA LEU A 55 11.91 6.09 -7.79
C LEU A 55 10.81 5.05 -8.03
N TYR A 56 9.99 5.24 -9.06
CA TYR A 56 9.00 4.25 -9.48
C TYR A 56 9.64 2.91 -9.85
N LEU A 57 10.74 2.91 -10.60
CA LEU A 57 11.44 1.67 -10.96
C LEU A 57 11.99 0.94 -9.71
N LYS A 58 12.49 1.68 -8.72
CA LYS A 58 12.93 1.09 -7.45
C LYS A 58 11.76 0.50 -6.67
N TYR A 59 10.63 1.21 -6.61
CA TYR A 59 9.43 0.70 -5.97
C TYR A 59 8.94 -0.58 -6.64
N THR A 60 8.88 -0.58 -7.98
CA THR A 60 8.49 -1.74 -8.78
C THR A 60 9.32 -2.96 -8.43
N HIS A 61 10.64 -2.79 -8.37
CA HIS A 61 11.56 -3.87 -8.02
C HIS A 61 11.29 -4.46 -6.63
N ILE A 62 11.00 -3.62 -5.63
CA ILE A 62 10.65 -4.09 -4.28
C ILE A 62 9.40 -4.96 -4.32
N ILE A 63 8.35 -4.50 -5.01
CA ILE A 63 7.10 -5.25 -5.10
C ILE A 63 7.30 -6.58 -5.85
N GLU A 64 8.06 -6.57 -6.95
CA GLU A 64 8.38 -7.78 -7.72
C GLU A 64 9.13 -8.82 -6.85
N GLU A 65 10.17 -8.41 -6.11
CA GLU A 65 10.91 -9.32 -5.23
C GLU A 65 10.03 -9.92 -4.13
N GLN A 66 9.16 -9.12 -3.53
CA GLN A 66 8.23 -9.59 -2.50
C GLN A 66 7.18 -10.54 -3.08
N LEU A 67 6.68 -10.25 -4.28
CA LEU A 67 5.71 -11.09 -4.97
C LEU A 67 6.32 -12.43 -5.39
N GLU A 68 7.55 -12.44 -5.92
CA GLU A 68 8.28 -13.67 -6.23
C GLU A 68 8.52 -14.53 -4.97
N THR A 69 8.83 -13.88 -3.85
CA THR A 69 8.99 -14.55 -2.56
C THR A 69 7.67 -15.21 -2.11
N PHE A 70 6.55 -14.51 -2.25
CA PHE A 70 5.23 -15.07 -1.97
C PHE A 70 4.91 -16.26 -2.88
N LEU A 71 5.06 -16.10 -4.19
CA LEU A 71 4.72 -17.12 -5.19
C LEU A 71 5.55 -18.39 -5.00
N SER A 72 6.85 -18.25 -4.79
CA SER A 72 7.75 -19.38 -4.53
C SER A 72 7.45 -20.09 -3.20
N GLY A 73 7.05 -19.35 -2.17
CA GLY A 73 6.63 -19.90 -0.88
C GLY A 73 5.28 -20.62 -0.92
N ALA A 74 4.34 -20.12 -1.72
CA ALA A 74 2.99 -20.68 -1.86
C ALA A 74 2.89 -21.79 -2.92
N GLY A 75 3.92 -21.95 -3.76
CA GLY A 75 3.90 -22.91 -4.88
C GLY A 75 2.95 -22.48 -6.01
N ILE A 76 2.72 -21.18 -6.16
CA ILE A 76 1.81 -20.58 -7.14
C ILE A 76 2.65 -20.07 -8.32
N SER A 77 2.20 -20.30 -9.55
CA SER A 77 2.88 -19.76 -10.73
C SER A 77 2.44 -18.31 -11.01
N HIS A 78 3.26 -17.56 -11.76
CA HIS A 78 2.86 -16.23 -12.22
C HIS A 78 1.58 -16.27 -13.06
N ASP A 79 1.41 -17.30 -13.90
CA ASP A 79 0.22 -17.47 -14.74
C ASP A 79 -1.05 -17.67 -13.90
N ASP A 80 -0.94 -18.40 -12.79
CA ASP A 80 -2.04 -18.58 -11.84
C ASP A 80 -2.42 -17.26 -11.17
N LEU A 81 -1.44 -16.46 -10.74
CA LEU A 81 -1.69 -15.14 -10.16
C LEU A 81 -2.41 -14.22 -11.15
N VAL A 82 -1.98 -14.19 -12.41
CA VAL A 82 -2.64 -13.38 -13.45
C VAL A 82 -4.09 -13.82 -13.65
N ALA A 83 -4.34 -15.14 -13.73
CA ALA A 83 -5.69 -15.68 -13.89
C ALA A 83 -6.59 -15.30 -12.70
N ILE A 84 -6.06 -15.33 -11.48
CA ILE A 84 -6.76 -14.95 -10.26
C ILE A 84 -7.09 -13.46 -10.26
N CYS A 85 -6.13 -12.58 -10.56
CA CYS A 85 -6.38 -11.14 -10.66
C CYS A 85 -7.44 -10.80 -11.71
N MET A 86 -7.47 -11.53 -12.85
CA MET A 86 -8.50 -11.35 -13.86
C MET A 86 -9.89 -11.80 -13.40
N ALA A 87 -9.97 -12.89 -12.62
CA ALA A 87 -11.22 -13.38 -12.05
C ALA A 87 -11.80 -12.38 -11.03
N GLU A 88 -11.01 -11.92 -10.07
CA GLU A 88 -11.44 -10.95 -9.05
C GLU A 88 -11.93 -9.63 -9.65
N LYS A 89 -11.24 -9.14 -10.69
CA LYS A 89 -11.66 -7.94 -11.43
C LYS A 89 -13.06 -8.10 -12.05
N GLY A 90 -13.42 -9.31 -12.46
CA GLY A 90 -14.75 -9.64 -13.00
C GLY A 90 -15.85 -9.70 -11.94
N GLU A 91 -15.50 -10.01 -10.68
CA GLU A 91 -16.45 -10.16 -9.56
C GLU A 91 -16.71 -8.86 -8.80
N GLY A 92 -15.95 -7.79 -9.09
CA GLY A 92 -16.16 -6.46 -8.49
C GLY A 92 -15.60 -6.35 -7.07
N ASN A 93 -14.72 -7.26 -6.67
CA ASN A 93 -14.00 -7.20 -5.40
C ASN A 93 -12.87 -6.17 -5.50
N THR A 94 -13.21 -4.88 -5.40
CA THR A 94 -12.33 -3.75 -5.76
C THR A 94 -11.57 -3.14 -4.58
N ALA A 95 -11.59 -3.73 -3.38
CA ALA A 95 -11.03 -3.12 -2.18
C ALA A 95 -10.06 -4.05 -1.44
N SER A 96 -8.98 -4.46 -2.13
CA SER A 96 -7.89 -5.24 -1.53
C SER A 96 -6.65 -4.38 -1.48
N TYR A 97 -6.08 -4.17 -0.29
CA TYR A 97 -4.89 -3.34 -0.12
C TYR A 97 -3.67 -3.92 -0.86
N CYS A 98 -3.61 -5.25 -1.03
CA CYS A 98 -2.55 -5.87 -1.83
C CYS A 98 -2.59 -5.43 -3.30
N LEU A 99 -3.79 -5.21 -3.86
CA LEU A 99 -3.95 -4.80 -5.26
C LEU A 99 -3.47 -3.36 -5.46
N ASP A 100 -3.61 -2.48 -4.48
CA ASP A 100 -3.13 -1.10 -4.59
C ASP A 100 -1.60 -1.06 -4.72
N TYR A 101 -0.87 -1.87 -3.95
CA TYR A 101 0.58 -1.99 -4.07
C TYR A 101 1.02 -2.57 -5.42
N ILE A 102 0.33 -3.60 -5.91
CA ILE A 102 0.61 -4.21 -7.23
C ILE A 102 0.23 -3.27 -8.37
N LEU A 103 -0.84 -2.49 -8.21
CA LEU A 103 -1.25 -1.49 -9.19
C LEU A 103 -0.22 -0.36 -9.25
N ALA A 104 0.24 0.13 -8.11
CA ALA A 104 1.31 1.11 -8.01
C ALA A 104 2.64 0.60 -8.58
N SER A 105 2.92 -0.71 -8.61
CA SER A 105 4.14 -1.23 -9.25
C SER A 105 4.02 -1.41 -10.76
N THR A 106 2.81 -1.38 -11.31
CA THR A 106 2.56 -1.60 -12.74
C THR A 106 2.06 -0.35 -13.47
N GLN A 107 1.58 0.64 -12.72
CA GLN A 107 1.02 1.88 -13.24
C GLN A 107 1.66 3.07 -12.53
N TYR A 108 2.36 3.90 -13.31
CA TYR A 108 3.05 5.07 -12.80
C TYR A 108 2.12 6.07 -12.11
N ASP A 109 0.93 6.32 -12.68
CA ASP A 109 -0.02 7.26 -12.09
C ASP A 109 -0.51 6.79 -10.70
N SER A 110 -0.73 5.48 -10.55
CA SER A 110 -1.09 4.87 -9.26
C SER A 110 0.04 4.97 -8.24
N PHE A 111 1.30 4.85 -8.67
CA PHE A 111 2.46 5.12 -7.82
C PHE A 111 2.54 6.57 -7.36
N VAL A 112 2.35 7.53 -8.28
CA VAL A 112 2.33 8.96 -7.94
C VAL A 112 1.23 9.23 -6.92
N GLN A 113 0.01 8.73 -7.15
CA GLN A 113 -1.10 8.87 -6.20
C GLN A 113 -0.74 8.33 -4.82
N MET A 114 -0.17 7.11 -4.75
CA MET A 114 0.28 6.51 -3.49
C MET A 114 1.34 7.37 -2.78
N MET A 115 2.29 7.97 -3.51
CA MET A 115 3.28 8.88 -2.92
C MET A 115 2.63 10.13 -2.32
N HIS A 116 1.62 10.70 -2.99
CA HIS A 116 0.83 11.82 -2.47
C HIS A 116 0.04 11.44 -1.22
N ASP A 117 -0.64 10.30 -1.23
CA ASP A 117 -1.43 9.81 -0.09
C ASP A 117 -0.53 9.61 1.14
N MET A 118 0.64 9.02 0.95
CA MET A 118 1.60 8.74 2.01
C MET A 118 2.25 10.01 2.58
N ARG A 119 2.46 11.03 1.74
CA ARG A 119 2.87 12.36 2.22
C ARG A 119 1.76 12.99 3.07
N GLY A 120 0.51 12.93 2.61
CA GLY A 120 -0.63 13.47 3.36
C GLY A 120 -0.78 12.81 4.74
N VAL A 121 -0.51 11.50 4.83
CA VAL A 121 -0.47 10.77 6.10
C VAL A 121 0.66 11.27 7.00
N GLN A 122 1.89 11.45 6.48
CA GLN A 122 2.99 12.00 7.27
C GLN A 122 2.66 13.39 7.82
N ASP A 123 2.22 14.30 6.95
CA ASP A 123 1.90 15.68 7.32
C ASP A 123 0.84 15.72 8.45
N TYR A 124 -0.18 14.86 8.38
CA TYR A 124 -1.21 14.75 9.42
C TYR A 124 -0.67 14.24 10.78
N PHE A 125 0.26 13.29 10.78
CA PHE A 125 0.86 12.78 12.02
C PHE A 125 1.82 13.77 12.66
N PHE A 126 2.50 14.62 11.89
CA PHE A 126 3.34 15.70 12.42
C PHE A 126 2.50 16.86 13.00
N ASP A 127 1.34 17.16 12.40
CA ASP A 127 0.42 18.18 12.90
C ASP A 127 -0.37 17.72 14.15
N ALA A 128 -0.45 16.42 14.44
CA ALA A 128 -1.13 15.91 15.62
C ALA A 128 -0.44 16.29 16.95
N ASP A 129 0.84 16.68 16.92
CA ASP A 129 1.55 17.23 18.08
C ASP A 129 1.11 18.68 18.42
N ASP A 130 0.40 19.38 17.53
CA ASP A 130 -0.25 20.67 17.83
C ASP A 130 -1.51 20.52 18.70
N PHE A 131 -1.94 19.29 18.98
CA PHE A 131 -3.02 18.96 19.91
C PHE A 131 -2.58 18.95 21.39
N ALA A 132 -1.48 19.64 21.74
CA ALA A 132 -1.18 20.01 23.13
C ALA A 132 -2.16 21.08 23.71
N GLY A 133 -3.23 21.41 22.97
CA GLY A 133 -4.30 22.32 23.39
C GLY A 133 -5.31 21.77 24.40
N TYR A 134 -5.28 20.48 24.77
CA TYR A 134 -6.26 19.91 25.71
C TYR A 134 -6.02 20.20 27.20
N SER A 135 -5.07 21.09 27.52
CA SER A 135 -4.97 21.68 28.87
C SER A 135 -6.20 22.52 29.27
N CYS A 136 -7.14 22.77 28.35
CA CYS A 136 -8.37 23.51 28.61
C CYS A 136 -9.64 22.64 28.79
N LEU A 137 -9.56 21.31 28.71
CA LEU A 137 -10.61 20.46 29.30
C LEU A 137 -10.39 20.38 30.82
N GLY A 138 -10.84 21.44 31.51
CA GLY A 138 -10.93 21.45 32.96
C GLY A 138 -11.71 20.24 33.48
N ASN A 139 -11.24 19.70 34.61
CA ASN A 139 -11.80 18.57 35.34
C ASN A 139 -13.33 18.46 35.21
N LEU A 140 -13.77 17.56 34.33
CA LEU A 140 -15.18 17.18 34.20
C LEU A 140 -15.48 16.06 35.21
N GLU A 141 -15.27 16.33 36.50
CA GLU A 141 -15.77 15.48 37.57
C GLU A 141 -16.67 16.32 38.49
N ALA A 142 -17.83 15.72 38.81
CA ALA A 142 -18.87 16.18 39.73
C ALA A 142 -20.00 17.05 39.15
N LEU A 143 -20.80 16.47 38.25
CA LEU A 143 -22.24 16.71 38.24
C LEU A 143 -22.96 15.35 38.35
N GLU A 144 -23.21 14.90 39.58
CA GLU A 144 -24.18 13.83 39.85
C GLU A 144 -25.58 14.46 39.99
N PRO A 145 -26.60 13.95 39.29
CA PRO A 145 -28.00 14.29 39.55
C PRO A 145 -28.74 13.16 40.29
N PRO A 146 -29.93 13.45 40.83
CA PRO A 146 -30.26 13.62 42.26
C PRO A 146 -30.31 12.35 43.11
#